data_AF-A0A9D4ITQ5-F1
#
_entry.id   AF-A0A9D4ITQ5-F1
#
_cell.length_a   1.000
_cell.length_b   1.000
_cell.length_c   1.000
_cell.angle_alpha   90.00
_cell.angle_beta   90.00
_cell.angle_gamma   90.00
#
_symmetry.space_group_name_H-M   'P 1'
#
loop_
_entity.id
_entity.type
_entity.pdbx_description
1 polymer ?
#
loop_
_entity_poly.entity_id
_entity_poly.type
_entity_poly.pdbx_seq_one_letter_code
_entity_poly.pdbx_strand_id
1 'polypeptide(L)'
;MSWSAFHANLSQSHYVKAIPLDISSVLPLFQEEAKSAAMIWHSMTIIKECVNFLNPGQIPVMACEQPLYALAKNIQWIVPERYGENLIVVMFGCLHIEIAALRTIGDWLQDSGWVNALV
;
A
#
# COMPACT_ATOMS: atom_id res chain seq x y z
N MET A 1 24.81 -3.73 -3.79
CA MET A 1 24.60 -2.78 -2.65
C MET A 1 23.28 -2.08 -2.91
N SER A 2 22.41 -1.80 -1.92
CA SER A 2 21.13 -1.13 -2.26
C SER A 2 21.38 0.30 -2.77
N TRP A 3 20.55 0.77 -3.71
CA TRP A 3 20.57 2.14 -4.24
C TRP A 3 20.57 3.19 -3.11
N SER A 4 19.75 2.97 -2.10
CA SER A 4 19.68 3.78 -0.89
C SER A 4 21.00 3.81 -0.11
N ALA A 5 21.70 2.66 0.02
CA ALA A 5 23.00 2.60 0.68
C ALA A 5 24.11 3.27 -0.15
N PHE A 6 24.07 3.17 -1.48
CA PHE A 6 25.04 3.83 -2.37
C PHE A 6 24.93 5.35 -2.31
N HIS A 7 23.71 5.91 -2.35
CA HIS A 7 23.49 7.35 -2.24
C HIS A 7 23.75 7.92 -0.84
N ALA A 8 23.46 7.16 0.21
CA ALA A 8 23.83 7.52 1.58
C ALA A 8 25.38 7.61 1.76
N ASN A 9 26.13 6.78 1.02
CA ASN A 9 27.60 6.77 1.08
C ASN A 9 28.21 7.90 0.23
N LEU A 10 27.63 8.21 -0.93
CA LEU A 10 28.02 9.37 -1.76
C LEU A 10 27.81 10.71 -1.06
N SER A 11 26.79 10.81 -0.20
CA SER A 11 26.50 12.03 0.59
C SER A 11 27.40 12.19 1.82
N GLN A 12 28.20 11.18 2.18
CA GLN A 12 29.18 11.25 3.27
C GLN A 12 30.55 11.80 2.85
N SER A 13 30.89 11.81 1.56
CA SER A 13 32.25 12.14 1.08
C SER A 13 32.50 13.63 0.81
N HIS A 14 31.46 14.48 0.75
CA HIS A 14 31.60 15.91 0.52
C HIS A 14 31.02 16.72 1.70
N TYR A 15 31.92 17.26 2.53
CA TYR A 15 31.72 18.34 3.51
C TYR A 15 30.42 18.28 4.33
N VAL A 16 30.58 17.82 5.57
CA VAL A 16 29.64 17.85 6.70
C VAL A 16 28.88 19.18 6.79
N LYS A 17 27.75 19.27 6.08
CA LYS A 17 26.61 20.08 6.48
C LYS A 17 25.63 19.06 7.05
N ALA A 18 25.08 19.28 8.24
CA ALA A 18 24.15 18.37 8.88
C ALA A 18 22.92 18.14 7.98
N ILE A 19 22.99 17.16 7.09
CA ILE A 19 21.86 16.66 6.33
C ILE A 19 21.01 15.91 7.36
N PRO A 20 19.72 16.25 7.54
CA PRO A 20 18.88 15.50 8.46
C PRO A 20 18.91 14.02 8.05
N LEU A 21 19.20 13.15 9.01
CA LEU A 21 19.19 11.70 8.82
C LEU A 21 17.89 11.30 8.12
N ASP A 22 18.02 10.65 6.98
CA ASP A 22 16.86 10.20 6.22
C ASP A 22 16.11 9.18 7.07
N ILE A 23 14.86 9.48 7.43
CA ILE A 23 14.07 8.66 8.34
C ILE A 23 13.54 7.48 7.54
N SER A 24 14.28 6.38 7.56
CA SER A 24 13.81 5.10 7.02
C SER A 24 12.80 4.48 8.00
N SER A 25 11.51 4.57 7.70
CA SER A 25 10.47 3.81 8.42
C SER A 25 10.28 2.44 7.77
N VAL A 26 10.39 1.38 8.55
CA VAL A 26 9.95 0.04 8.13
C VAL A 26 8.46 -0.09 8.46
N LEU A 27 7.68 -0.64 7.54
CA LEU A 27 6.27 -0.94 7.83
C LEU A 27 6.20 -1.89 9.05
N PRO A 28 5.26 -1.66 9.98
CA PRO A 28 5.10 -2.56 11.12
C PRO A 28 4.86 -3.99 10.62
N LEU A 29 5.66 -4.92 11.12
CA LEU A 29 5.48 -6.35 10.85
C LEU A 29 4.23 -6.81 11.62
N PHE A 30 3.16 -7.12 10.91
CA PHE A 30 1.97 -7.70 11.50
C PHE A 30 2.25 -9.16 11.89
N GLN A 31 1.90 -9.54 13.13
CA GLN A 31 1.98 -10.92 13.59
C GLN A 31 0.86 -11.79 13.01
N GLU A 32 -0.27 -11.18 12.66
CA GLU A 32 -1.38 -11.86 12.03
C GLU A 32 -1.23 -11.90 10.51
N GLU A 33 -1.73 -12.98 9.91
CA GLU A 33 -1.81 -13.07 8.45
C GLU A 33 -2.71 -11.96 7.90
N ALA A 34 -2.29 -11.32 6.80
CA ALA A 34 -3.07 -10.27 6.14
C ALA A 34 -4.49 -10.72 5.72
N LYS A 35 -4.71 -12.04 5.62
CA LYS A 35 -6.01 -12.65 5.30
C LYS A 35 -6.85 -13.00 6.54
N SER A 36 -6.43 -12.67 7.76
CA SER A 36 -7.26 -12.89 8.95
C SER A 36 -8.50 -11.98 8.90
N ALA A 37 -9.63 -12.44 9.43
CA ALA A 37 -10.85 -11.62 9.48
C ALA A 37 -10.63 -10.34 10.31
N ALA A 38 -9.85 -10.44 11.39
CA ALA A 38 -9.47 -9.30 12.23
C ALA A 38 -8.63 -8.27 11.45
N MET A 39 -7.65 -8.73 10.65
CA MET A 39 -6.84 -7.85 9.82
C MET A 39 -7.64 -7.17 8.72
N ILE A 40 -8.58 -7.86 8.07
CA ILE A 40 -9.45 -7.25 7.06
C ILE A 40 -10.39 -6.23 7.70
N TRP A 41 -10.97 -6.54 8.87
CA TRP A 41 -11.79 -5.59 9.62
C TRP A 41 -10.99 -4.34 9.99
N HIS A 42 -9.80 -4.53 10.56
CA HIS A 42 -8.90 -3.42 10.90
C HIS A 42 -8.56 -2.58 9.68
N SER A 43 -8.19 -3.22 8.56
CA SER A 43 -7.88 -2.56 7.29
C SER A 43 -9.06 -1.73 6.78
N MET A 44 -10.28 -2.27 6.79
CA MET A 44 -11.49 -1.53 6.41
C MET A 44 -11.70 -0.30 7.30
N THR A 45 -11.39 -0.40 8.60
CA THR A 45 -11.50 0.72 9.54
C THR A 45 -10.50 1.82 9.21
N ILE A 46 -9.22 1.46 9.04
CA ILE A 46 -8.16 2.40 8.70
C ILE A 46 -8.43 3.08 7.35
N ILE A 47 -8.85 2.33 6.32
CA ILE A 47 -9.20 2.90 5.01
C ILE A 47 -10.32 3.93 5.15
N LYS A 48 -11.36 3.64 5.95
CA LYS A 48 -12.44 4.60 6.21
C LYS A 48 -11.92 5.87 6.91
N GLU A 49 -11.09 5.72 7.93
CA GLU A 49 -10.52 6.85 8.67
C GLU A 49 -9.60 7.71 7.78
N CYS A 50 -8.74 7.08 6.99
CA CYS A 50 -7.86 7.76 6.05
C CYS A 50 -8.65 8.52 4.98
N VAL A 51 -9.67 7.91 4.38
CA VAL A 51 -10.51 8.60 3.38
C VAL A 51 -11.32 9.71 4.03
N ASN A 52 -11.86 9.52 5.23
CA ASN A 52 -12.57 10.60 5.91
C ASN A 52 -11.65 11.78 6.27
N PHE A 53 -10.37 11.51 6.59
CA PHE A 53 -9.38 12.54 6.86
C PHE A 53 -8.94 13.28 5.58
N LEU A 54 -8.61 12.54 4.51
CA LEU A 54 -8.08 13.11 3.26
C LEU A 54 -9.19 13.68 2.35
N ASN A 55 -10.34 13.04 2.31
CA ASN A 55 -11.47 13.33 1.41
C ASN A 55 -12.82 13.25 2.15
N PRO A 56 -13.13 14.20 3.05
CA PRO A 56 -14.37 14.19 3.81
C PRO A 56 -15.61 14.09 2.92
N GLY A 57 -16.55 13.22 3.29
CA GLY A 57 -17.81 13.01 2.56
C GLY A 57 -17.73 12.10 1.33
N GLN A 58 -16.53 11.63 0.94
CA GLN A 58 -16.41 10.61 -0.10
C GLN A 58 -16.57 9.20 0.49
N ILE A 59 -17.14 8.29 -0.31
CA ILE A 59 -17.27 6.88 0.06
C ILE A 59 -15.92 6.20 -0.20
N PRO A 60 -15.30 5.57 0.82
CA PRO A 60 -14.04 4.85 0.65
C PRO A 60 -14.21 3.65 -0.29
N VAL A 61 -13.18 3.37 -1.08
CA VAL A 61 -13.11 2.18 -1.93
C VAL A 61 -11.93 1.33 -1.50
N MET A 62 -12.18 0.07 -1.19
CA MET A 62 -11.18 -0.95 -0.88
C MET A 62 -11.20 -2.00 -1.97
N ALA A 63 -10.09 -2.21 -2.65
CA ALA A 63 -9.98 -3.26 -3.65
C ALA A 63 -9.29 -4.50 -3.05
N CYS A 64 -9.86 -5.68 -3.32
CA CYS A 64 -9.42 -6.94 -2.71
C CYS A 64 -9.31 -8.07 -3.75
N GLU A 65 -8.35 -8.95 -3.51
CA GLU A 65 -8.23 -10.22 -4.20
C GLU A 65 -9.19 -11.28 -3.68
N GLN A 66 -9.43 -12.33 -4.45
CA GLN A 66 -10.51 -13.30 -4.25
C GLN A 66 -10.73 -13.79 -2.80
N PRO A 67 -9.71 -14.26 -2.06
CA PRO A 67 -9.93 -14.69 -0.67
C PRO A 67 -10.20 -13.51 0.28
N LEU A 68 -9.57 -12.36 0.05
CA LEU A 68 -9.75 -11.16 0.88
C LEU A 68 -11.09 -10.49 0.61
N TYR A 69 -11.52 -10.49 -0.64
CA TYR A 69 -12.80 -9.96 -1.10
C TYR A 69 -13.94 -10.71 -0.44
N ALA A 70 -13.89 -12.05 -0.43
CA ALA A 70 -14.89 -12.87 0.22
C ALA A 70 -15.02 -12.55 1.73
N LEU A 71 -13.89 -12.41 2.42
CA LEU A 71 -13.87 -12.05 3.84
C LEU A 71 -14.38 -10.62 4.09
N ALA A 72 -13.95 -9.65 3.28
CA ALA A 72 -14.40 -8.27 3.37
C ALA A 72 -15.91 -8.15 3.14
N LYS A 73 -16.45 -8.84 2.11
CA LYS A 73 -17.91 -8.90 1.87
C LYS A 73 -18.65 -9.55 3.03
N ASN A 74 -18.10 -10.61 3.61
CA ASN A 74 -18.69 -11.25 4.79
C ASN A 74 -18.79 -10.25 5.97
N ILE A 75 -17.72 -9.51 6.26
CA ILE A 75 -17.71 -8.45 7.27
C ILE A 75 -18.75 -7.35 6.93
N GLN A 76 -18.85 -6.93 5.66
CA GLN A 76 -19.87 -5.95 5.24
C GLN A 76 -21.30 -6.43 5.52
N TRP A 77 -21.58 -7.73 5.38
CA TRP A 77 -22.90 -8.29 5.63
C TRP A 77 -23.20 -8.51 7.12
N ILE A 78 -22.20 -8.83 7.94
CA ILE A 78 -22.37 -9.02 9.38
C ILE A 78 -22.59 -7.67 10.09
N VAL A 79 -21.91 -6.61 9.64
CA VAL A 79 -21.88 -5.30 10.30
C VAL A 79 -22.27 -4.17 9.32
N PRO A 80 -23.48 -4.23 8.71
CA PRO A 80 -23.88 -3.31 7.64
C PRO A 80 -23.99 -1.85 8.11
N GLU A 81 -24.29 -1.61 9.39
CA GLU A 81 -24.34 -0.27 9.99
C GLU A 81 -22.98 0.42 9.99
N ARG A 82 -21.89 -0.34 10.00
CA ARG A 82 -20.52 0.21 10.02
C ARG A 82 -19.82 0.07 8.67
N TYR A 83 -20.09 -0.99 7.92
CA TYR A 83 -19.37 -1.29 6.68
C TYR A 83 -20.28 -1.57 5.48
N GLY A 84 -21.56 -1.22 5.53
CA GLY A 84 -22.48 -1.35 4.40
C GLY A 84 -21.95 -0.71 3.12
N GLU A 85 -22.50 -1.12 1.98
CA GLU A 85 -21.99 -0.69 0.65
C GLU A 85 -22.12 0.82 0.41
N ASN A 86 -23.04 1.48 1.10
CA ASN A 86 -23.17 2.94 1.12
C ASN A 86 -22.12 3.65 1.99
N LEU A 87 -21.35 2.91 2.78
CA LEU A 87 -20.36 3.42 3.73
C LEU A 87 -18.91 3.05 3.37
N ILE A 88 -18.72 2.00 2.59
CA ILE A 88 -17.44 1.59 1.99
C ILE A 88 -17.75 0.62 0.84
N VAL A 89 -17.09 0.82 -0.32
CA VAL A 89 -17.22 -0.08 -1.45
C VAL A 89 -16.06 -1.08 -1.42
N VAL A 90 -16.37 -2.37 -1.37
CA VAL A 90 -15.38 -3.43 -1.56
C VAL A 90 -15.42 -3.88 -3.01
N MET A 91 -14.34 -3.68 -3.75
CA MET A 91 -14.22 -3.99 -5.17
C MET A 91 -13.36 -5.24 -5.39
N PHE A 92 -13.85 -6.17 -6.21
CA PHE A 92 -13.11 -7.39 -6.55
C PHE A 92 -12.11 -7.13 -7.69
N GLY A 93 -10.90 -7.69 -7.58
CA GLY A 93 -10.04 -7.94 -8.73
C GLY A 93 -9.06 -6.82 -9.12
N CYS A 94 -8.44 -6.16 -8.14
CA CYS A 94 -7.41 -5.16 -8.44
C CYS A 94 -6.09 -5.74 -8.95
N LEU A 95 -5.79 -7.02 -8.70
CA LEU A 95 -4.51 -7.63 -9.08
C LEU A 95 -4.27 -7.60 -10.58
N HIS A 96 -5.29 -7.77 -11.42
CA HIS A 96 -5.08 -7.69 -12.87
C HIS A 96 -4.74 -6.28 -13.32
N ILE A 97 -5.34 -5.26 -12.69
CA ILE A 97 -5.03 -3.84 -12.94
C ILE A 97 -3.64 -3.51 -12.40
N GLU A 98 -3.30 -3.99 -11.21
CA GLU A 98 -1.99 -3.78 -10.59
C GLU A 98 -0.87 -4.47 -11.39
N ILE A 99 -1.07 -5.72 -11.82
CA ILE A 99 -0.14 -6.42 -12.71
C ILE A 99 0.02 -5.67 -14.02
N ALA A 100 -1.06 -5.19 -14.64
CA ALA A 100 -0.98 -4.42 -15.88
C ALA A 100 -0.22 -3.10 -15.68
N ALA A 101 -0.49 -2.38 -14.60
CA ALA A 101 0.21 -1.15 -14.24
C ALA A 101 1.70 -1.41 -13.99
N LEU A 102 2.04 -2.41 -13.18
CA LEU A 102 3.42 -2.78 -12.87
C LEU A 102 4.18 -3.25 -14.10
N ARG A 103 3.55 -4.02 -15.00
CA ARG A 103 4.14 -4.38 -16.30
C ARG A 103 4.42 -3.15 -17.14
N THR A 104 3.46 -2.24 -17.26
CA THR A 104 3.62 -1.00 -18.03
C THR A 104 4.76 -0.13 -17.47
N ILE A 105 4.88 -0.04 -16.15
CA ILE A 105 6.01 0.64 -15.49
C ILE A 105 7.32 -0.09 -15.77
N GLY A 106 7.33 -1.42 -15.70
CA GLY A 106 8.50 -2.25 -16.02
C GLY A 106 8.98 -2.03 -17.45
N ASP A 107 8.05 -2.06 -18.42
CA ASP A 107 8.33 -1.80 -19.83
C ASP A 107 8.86 -0.38 -20.05
N TRP A 108 8.31 0.61 -19.33
CA TRP A 108 8.79 1.99 -19.40
C TRP A 108 10.20 2.18 -18.81
N LEU A 109 10.51 1.46 -17.73
CA LEU A 109 11.82 1.49 -17.09
C LEU A 109 12.84 0.58 -17.78
N GLN A 110 12.43 -0.25 -18.73
CA GLN A 110 13.34 -1.07 -19.50
C GLN A 110 14.33 -0.18 -20.27
N ASP A 111 15.61 -0.54 -20.24
CA ASP A 111 16.72 0.21 -20.85
C ASP A 111 16.95 1.65 -20.33
N SER A 112 16.20 2.09 -19.32
CA SER A 112 16.40 3.40 -18.66
C SER A 112 17.67 3.49 -17.80
N GLY A 113 18.41 2.39 -17.65
CA GLY A 113 19.52 2.25 -16.71
C GLY A 113 19.09 1.95 -15.27
N TRP A 114 17.81 2.06 -14.93
CA TRP A 114 17.26 1.75 -13.60
C TRP A 114 17.54 0.31 -13.16
N VAL A 115 17.45 -0.65 -14.08
CA VAL A 115 17.73 -2.07 -13.79
C VAL A 115 19.20 -2.28 -13.39
N ASN A 116 20.14 -1.54 -13.99
CA ASN A 116 21.56 -1.63 -13.69
C ASN A 116 21.92 -0.96 -12.35
N ALA A 117 21.09 -0.03 -11.88
CA ALA A 117 21.25 0.64 -10.59
C ALA A 117 20.86 -0.23 -9.38
N LEU A 118 20.20 -1.37 -9.61
CA LEU A 118 19.75 -2.31 -8.57
C LEU A 118 20.76 -3.42 -8.23
N VAL A 119 21.91 -3.48 -8.91
CA VAL A 119 22.98 -4.48 -8.69
C VAL A 119 24.08 -3.91 -7.78
#